data_AF-A0A536UXD6-F1
#
_entry.id   AF-A0A536UXD6-F1
#
_cell.length_a   1.000
_cell.length_b   1.000
_cell.length_c   1.000
_cell.angle_alpha   90.00
_cell.angle_beta   90.00
_cell.angle_gamma   90.00
#
_symmetry.space_group_name_H-M   'P 1'
#
loop_
_entity.id
_entity.type
_entity.pdbx_description
1 polymer ?
#
loop_
_entity_poly.entity_id
_entity_poly.type
_entity_poly.pdbx_seq_one_letter_code
_entity_poly.pdbx_strand_id
1 'polypeptide(L)' 'MPKQKFKIETEDDTGLWHDVRGSDGAVLIFESEADARTKLAELFPVLVQMERYAGGKRTRVIRILTDEDDWPARSGAKDA' A
#
# COMPACT_ATOMS: atom_id res chain seq x y z
N MET A 1 -19.93 1.45 13.88
CA MET A 1 -18.50 1.78 13.72
C MET A 1 -18.24 1.95 12.23
N PRO A 2 -17.48 2.97 11.78
CA PRO A 2 -17.10 3.08 10.38
C PRO A 2 -16.33 1.82 9.96
N LYS A 3 -16.58 1.32 8.75
CA LYS A 3 -15.85 0.17 8.21
C LYS A 3 -14.47 0.64 7.78
N GLN A 4 -13.46 0.25 8.55
CA GLN A 4 -12.08 0.61 8.30
C GLN A 4 -11.49 -0.30 7.22
N LYS A 5 -10.96 0.29 6.15
CA LYS A 5 -10.32 -0.45 5.07
C LYS A 5 -8.81 -0.26 5.13
N PHE A 6 -8.06 -1.22 4.61
CA PHE A 6 -6.61 -1.23 4.62
C PHE A 6 -6.09 -1.37 3.20
N LYS A 7 -4.99 -0.70 2.89
CA LYS A 7 -4.27 -0.89 1.62
C LYS A 7 -2.77 -0.94 1.84
N ILE A 8 -2.05 -1.46 0.86
CA ILE A 8 -0.58 -1.54 0.91
C ILE A 8 -0.02 -0.49 -0.06
N GLU A 9 0.92 0.33 0.42
CA GLU A 9 1.67 1.27 -0.42
C GLU A 9 3.17 0.92 -0.39
N THR A 10 3.87 1.16 -1.50
CA THR A 10 5.34 1.04 -1.61
C THR A 10 5.96 2.35 -2.07
N GLU A 11 7.04 2.76 -1.42
CA GLU A 11 7.87 3.88 -1.83
C GLU A 11 8.89 3.46 -2.91
N ASP A 12 9.01 4.25 -3.97
CA ASP A 12 10.05 4.09 -4.99
C ASP A 12 11.37 4.78 -4.60
N ASP A 13 12.35 4.77 -5.50
CA ASP A 13 13.67 5.36 -5.29
C ASP A 13 13.67 6.91 -5.31
N THR A 14 12.58 7.52 -5.75
CA THR A 14 12.37 8.97 -5.73
C THR A 14 11.63 9.46 -4.49
N GLY A 15 11.19 8.54 -3.62
CA GLY A 15 10.37 8.85 -2.44
C GLY A 15 8.88 8.94 -2.74
N LEU A 16 8.44 8.53 -3.94
CA LEU A 16 7.03 8.56 -4.31
C LEU A 16 6.34 7.26 -3.88
N TRP A 17 5.15 7.41 -3.29
CA TRP A 17 4.34 6.30 -2.80
C TRP A 17 3.36 5.81 -3.85
N HIS A 18 3.31 4.49 -4.02
CA HIS A 18 2.48 3.81 -5.00
C HIS A 18 1.60 2.76 -4.34
N ASP A 19 0.33 2.75 -4.70
CA ASP A 19 -0.60 1.68 -4.30
C ASP A 19 -0.15 0.34 -4.90
N VAL A 20 -0.13 -0.70 -4.06
CA VAL A 20 0.05 -2.07 -4.54
C VAL A 20 -1.23 -2.52 -5.24
N ARG A 21 -1.06 -3.05 -6.45
CA ARG A 21 -2.15 -3.51 -7.31
C ARG A 21 -2.13 -5.02 -7.49
N GLY A 22 -3.33 -5.59 -7.65
CA GLY A 22 -3.52 -7.00 -8.01
C GLY A 22 -3.17 -7.29 -9.46
N SER A 23 -3.28 -8.56 -9.86
CA SER A 23 -3.04 -8.99 -11.24
C SER A 23 -4.05 -8.41 -12.25
N ASP A 24 -5.19 -7.94 -11.77
CA ASP A 24 -6.23 -7.22 -12.51
C ASP A 24 -5.94 -5.71 -12.65
N GLY A 25 -4.87 -5.22 -12.02
CA GLY A 25 -4.52 -3.81 -11.99
C GLY A 25 -5.34 -2.98 -10.98
N ALA A 26 -6.26 -3.59 -10.21
CA ALA A 26 -7.00 -2.90 -9.16
C ALA A 26 -6.14 -2.73 -7.90
N VAL A 27 -6.38 -1.69 -7.11
CA VAL A 27 -5.69 -1.50 -5.81
C VAL A 27 -6.13 -2.59 -4.84
N LEU A 28 -5.18 -3.19 -4.14
CA LEU A 28 -5.49 -4.18 -3.11
C LEU A 28 -6.04 -3.50 -1.86
N ILE A 29 -7.33 -3.74 -1.60
CA ILE A 29 -8.05 -3.25 -0.41
C ILE A 29 -8.47 -4.43 0.45
N PHE A 30 -8.29 -4.30 1.77
CA PHE A 30 -8.60 -5.34 2.75
C PHE A 30 -9.54 -4.77 3.81
N GLU A 31 -10.43 -5.61 4.33
CA GLU A 31 -11.35 -5.26 5.44
C GLU A 31 -10.70 -5.50 6.82
N SER A 32 -9.55 -6.18 6.86
CA SER A 32 -8.79 -6.44 8.09
C SER A 32 -7.30 -6.12 7.91
N GLU A 33 -6.69 -5.59 8.97
CA GLU A 33 -5.25 -5.35 8.99
C GLU A 33 -4.45 -6.66 8.92
N ALA A 34 -4.98 -7.74 9.50
CA ALA A 34 -4.33 -9.05 9.50
C ALA A 34 -4.18 -9.61 8.08
N ASP A 35 -5.22 -9.48 7.25
CA ASP A 35 -5.18 -9.89 5.84
C ASP A 35 -4.19 -9.03 5.05
N ALA A 36 -4.20 -7.71 5.29
CA ALA A 36 -3.24 -6.79 4.67
C ALA A 36 -1.79 -7.13 5.05
N ARG A 37 -1.52 -7.48 6.32
CA ARG A 37 -0.19 -7.91 6.80
C ARG A 37 0.25 -9.23 6.19
N THR A 38 -0.67 -10.19 6.12
CA THR A 38 -0.41 -11.50 5.49
C THR A 38 -0.06 -11.30 4.03
N LYS A 39 -0.83 -10.47 3.31
CA LYS A 39 -0.57 -10.19 1.90
C LYS A 39 0.73 -9.42 1.67
N LEU A 40 1.05 -8.47 2.54
CA LEU A 40 2.33 -7.75 2.52
C LEU A 40 3.51 -8.72 2.67
N ALA A 41 3.42 -9.70 3.57
CA ALA A 41 4.45 -10.72 3.78
C ALA A 41 4.58 -11.67 2.58
N GLU A 42 3.48 -12.06 1.95
CA GLU A 42 3.48 -12.87 0.72
C GLU A 42 4.15 -12.13 -0.46
N LEU A 43 3.82 -10.85 -0.66
CA LEU A 43 4.31 -10.07 -1.79
C LEU A 43 5.77 -9.63 -1.64
N PHE A 44 6.22 -9.43 -0.39
CA PHE A 44 7.55 -8.90 -0.11
C PHE A 44 8.28 -9.69 0.99
N PRO A 45 8.47 -11.03 0.82
CA PRO A 45 8.92 -11.93 1.88
C PRO A 45 10.31 -11.60 2.44
N VAL A 46 11.20 -11.06 1.59
CA VAL A 46 12.59 -10.75 1.97
C VAL A 46 12.69 -9.44 2.76
N LEU A 47 11.81 -8.47 2.53
CA LEU A 47 11.97 -7.10 3.04
C LEU A 47 11.16 -6.83 4.31
N VAL A 48 10.15 -7.65 4.61
CA VAL A 48 9.41 -7.60 5.90
C VAL A 48 10.28 -8.12 7.06
N GLN A 49 11.28 -8.97 6.78
CA GLN A 49 12.29 -9.37 7.76
C GLN A 49 13.48 -8.40 7.85
N MET A 50 13.55 -7.39 6.96
CA MET A 50 14.66 -6.46 6.83
C MET A 50 14.48 -5.20 7.68
N GLU A 51 14.16 -5.37 8.96
CA GLU A 51 14.71 -4.46 9.98
C GLU A 51 16.25 -4.58 10.07
N ARG A 52 16.89 -5.55 9.37
CA ARG A 52 18.26 -5.97 9.69
C ARG A 52 19.37 -5.87 8.64
N TYR A 53 19.15 -5.64 7.34
CA TYR A 53 20.29 -5.50 6.42
C TYR A 53 20.15 -4.38 5.38
N ALA A 54 21.26 -3.65 5.21
CA ALA A 54 21.38 -2.38 4.50
C ALA A 54 21.43 -2.55 2.97
N GLY A 55 20.27 -2.68 2.34
CA GLY A 55 20.06 -2.35 0.92
C GLY A 55 19.16 -1.12 0.81
N GLY A 56 19.16 -0.41 -0.33
CA GLY A 56 18.34 0.79 -0.56
C GLY A 56 16.92 0.62 -0.02
N LYS A 57 16.54 1.46 0.95
CA LYS A 57 15.32 1.27 1.75
C LYS A 57 14.10 1.63 0.92
N ARG A 58 13.33 0.63 0.48
CA ARG A 58 11.96 0.83 -0.01
C ARG A 58 11.00 0.67 1.16
N THR A 59 10.44 1.78 1.65
CA THR A 59 9.47 1.78 2.74
C THR A 59 8.12 1.26 2.23
N ARG A 60 7.44 0.43 3.01
CA ARG A 60 6.10 -0.07 2.69
C ARG A 60 5.25 0.01 3.94
N VAL A 61 4.02 0.48 3.78
CA VAL A 61 3.11 0.68 4.91
C VAL A 61 1.73 0.13 4.60
N ILE A 62 1.04 -0.26 5.66
CA ILE A 62 -0.40 -0.48 5.60
C ILE A 62 -1.05 0.86 5.94
N ARG A 63 -1.82 1.40 5.01
CA ARG A 63 -2.58 2.62 5.23
C ARG A 63 -3.98 2.27 5.67
N ILE A 64 -4.41 2.90 6.74
CA ILE A 64 -5.75 2.84 7.29
C ILE A 64 -6.61 3.87 6.56
N LEU A 65 -7.72 3.43 5.98
CA LEU A 65 -8.75 4.27 5.38
C LEU A 65 -9.94 4.31 6.35
N THR A 66 -10.24 5.50 6.88
CA THR A 66 -11.26 5.68 7.92
C THR A 66 -12.67 5.89 7.36
N ASP A 67 -12.80 6.24 6.08
CA ASP A 67 -14.05 6.29 5.32
C ASP A 67 -13.82 6.04 3.80
N GLU A 68 -14.90 6.01 3.00
CA GLU A 68 -14.82 5.91 1.53
C GLU A 68 -14.40 7.23 0.85
N ASP A 69 -14.36 8.34 1.59
CA ASP A 69 -14.10 9.71 1.11
C ASP A 69 -12.62 10.13 1.31
N ASP A 70 -11.86 9.40 2.13
CA ASP A 70 -10.41 9.44 2.34
C ASP A 70 -9.63 8.89 1.13
N TRP A 71 -10.36 8.45 0.10
CA TRP A 71 -9.80 8.16 -1.20
C TRP A 71 -9.45 9.49 -1.89
N PRO A 72 -8.17 9.85 -2.09
CA PRO A 72 -7.87 11.02 -2.91
C PRO A 72 -8.36 10.73 -4.32
N ALA A 73 -9.47 11.36 -4.72
CA ALA A 73 -9.84 11.49 -6.11
C ALA A 73 -8.69 12.23 -6.80
N ARG A 74 -7.81 11.51 -7.50
CA ARG A 74 -6.76 12.15 -8.29
C ARG A 74 -7.41 12.94 -9.42
N SER A 75 -7.69 14.22 -9.20
CA SER A 75 -7.78 15.21 -10.25
C SER A 75 -6.36 15.44 -10.77
N GLY A 76 -5.98 14.73 -11.82
CA GLY A 76 -4.64 14.88 -12.39
C GLY A 76 -4.35 14.16 -13.70
N ALA A 77 -5.36 13.63 -14.38
CA ALA A 77 -5.23 13.17 -15.76
C ALA A 77 -6.12 13.99 -16.69
N LYS A 78 -5.97 15.32 -16.64
CA LYS A 78 -6.42 16.25 -17.67
C LYS A 78 -5.47 17.45 -17.65
N ASP A 79 -4.50 17.43 -18.56
CA ASP A 79 -4.40 18.38 -19.66
C ASP A 79 -2.96 18.43 -20.20
N ALA A 80 -2.88 18.24 -21.53
CA ALA A 80 -1.86 18.69 -22.48
C ALA A 80 -0.39 18.25 -22.31
#